data_AF-A0A9E8C6W3-F1
#
_entry.id   AF-A0A9E8C6W3-F1
#
_cell.length_a   1.000
_cell.length_b   1.000
_cell.length_c   1.000
_cell.angle_alpha   90.00
_cell.angle_beta   90.00
_cell.angle_gamma   90.00
#
_symmetry.space_group_name_H-M   'P 1'
#
loop_
_entity.id
_entity.type
_entity.pdbx_description
1 polymer ?
#
loop_
_entity_poly.entity_id
_entity_poly.type
_entity_poly.pdbx_seq_one_letter_code
_entity_poly.pdbx_strand_id
1 'polypeptide(L)'
;MSKTQARNNVVEELTEIKEQMLELIQSARGLLKAGGLRSALDRAEDYWLAQLTMAISDDHGYLGRSGCTLQDTIEEIESDENEEND
;
A
#
# COMPACT_ATOMS: atom_id res chain seq x y z
N MET A 1 3.62 26.53 10.28
CA MET A 1 3.60 25.66 9.09
C MET A 1 2.58 26.22 8.12
N SER A 2 2.91 26.30 6.84
CA SER A 2 1.92 26.58 5.79
C SER A 2 1.05 25.34 5.58
N LYS A 3 -0.15 25.52 5.01
CA LYS A 3 -1.03 24.40 4.64
C LYS A 3 -0.34 23.43 3.69
N THR A 4 0.37 23.97 2.69
CA THR A 4 1.21 23.20 1.75
C THR A 4 2.26 22.36 2.46
N GLN A 5 3.00 22.92 3.41
CA GLN A 5 4.00 22.17 4.15
C GLN A 5 3.38 21.06 5.01
N ALA A 6 2.21 21.30 5.61
CA ALA A 6 1.51 20.27 6.37
C ALA A 6 1.00 19.13 5.45
N ARG A 7 0.50 19.46 4.25
CA ARG A 7 0.06 18.48 3.25
C ARG A 7 1.22 17.60 2.76
N ASN A 8 2.35 18.21 2.38
CA ASN A 8 3.50 17.47 1.87
C ASN A 8 4.07 16.52 2.92
N ASN A 9 4.12 16.95 4.18
CA ASN A 9 4.49 16.06 5.28
C ASN A 9 3.53 14.85 5.40
N VAL A 10 2.22 15.05 5.21
CA VAL A 10 1.25 13.93 5.24
C VAL A 10 1.49 12.97 4.08
N VAL A 11 1.71 13.47 2.86
CA VAL A 11 2.02 12.64 1.69
C VAL A 11 3.30 11.84 1.90
N GLU A 12 4.36 12.48 2.40
CA GLU A 12 5.63 11.83 2.72
C GLU A 12 5.43 10.72 3.77
N GLU A 13 4.79 11.03 4.90
CA GLU A 13 4.56 10.04 5.96
C GLU A 13 3.67 8.87 5.51
N LEU A 14 2.61 9.14 4.74
CA LEU A 14 1.75 8.08 4.19
C LEU A 14 2.49 7.20 3.19
N THR A 15 3.36 7.79 2.37
CA THR A 15 4.20 7.04 1.41
C THR A 15 5.17 6.13 2.15
N GLU A 16 5.85 6.64 3.18
CA GLU A 16 6.74 5.82 4.02
C GLU A 16 5.99 4.66 4.70
N ILE A 17 4.79 4.93 5.23
CA ILE A 17 3.94 3.88 5.83
C ILE A 17 3.55 2.84 4.78
N LYS A 18 3.16 3.26 3.57
CA LYS A 18 2.80 2.37 2.46
C LYS A 18 3.95 1.42 2.14
N GLU A 19 5.17 1.94 2.02
CA GLU A 19 6.37 1.15 1.74
C GLU A 19 6.67 0.15 2.86
N GLN A 20 6.63 0.61 4.13
CA GLN A 20 6.84 -0.27 5.29
C GLN A 20 5.79 -1.40 5.36
N MET A 21 4.53 -1.11 5.05
CA MET A 21 3.50 -2.15 5.00
C MET A 21 3.77 -3.19 3.92
N LEU A 22 4.22 -2.77 2.73
CA LEU A 22 4.59 -3.69 1.65
C LEU A 22 5.80 -4.56 2.04
N GLU A 23 6.81 -4.00 2.70
CA GLU A 23 7.96 -4.75 3.21
C GLU A 23 7.56 -5.79 4.26
N LEU A 24 6.66 -5.43 5.18
CA LEU A 24 6.13 -6.35 6.19
C LEU A 24 5.33 -7.49 5.57
N ILE A 25 4.53 -7.22 4.53
CA ILE A 25 3.80 -8.23 3.76
C ILE A 25 4.78 -9.21 3.09
N GLN A 26 5.84 -8.71 2.44
CA GLN A 26 6.86 -9.56 1.85
C GLN A 26 7.62 -10.37 2.91
N SER A 27 7.89 -9.78 4.07
CA SER A 27 8.51 -10.46 5.20
C SER A 27 7.64 -11.60 5.72
N ALA A 28 6.33 -11.38 5.87
CA ALA A 28 5.38 -12.42 6.27
C ALA A 28 5.33 -13.57 5.26
N ARG A 29 5.28 -13.26 3.96
CA ARG A 29 5.39 -14.26 2.89
C ARG A 29 6.71 -15.04 2.98
N GLY A 30 7.82 -14.34 3.19
CA GLY A 30 9.16 -14.90 3.36
C GLY A 30 9.25 -15.87 4.54
N LEU A 31 8.65 -15.52 5.68
CA LEU A 31 8.61 -16.38 6.88
C LEU A 31 7.86 -17.69 6.62
N LEU A 32 6.69 -17.63 5.97
CA LEU A 32 5.92 -18.83 5.62
C LEU A 32 6.69 -19.74 4.65
N LYS A 33 7.37 -19.13 3.67
CA LYS A 33 8.22 -19.84 2.70
C LYS A 33 9.42 -20.49 3.37
N ALA A 34 10.15 -19.74 4.20
CA ALA A 34 11.35 -20.22 4.91
C ALA A 34 11.01 -21.33 5.92
N GLY A 35 9.84 -21.26 6.55
CA GLY A 35 9.34 -22.30 7.46
C GLY A 35 8.84 -23.58 6.77
N GLY A 36 8.84 -23.64 5.43
CA GLY A 36 8.33 -24.80 4.68
C GLY A 36 6.81 -24.99 4.78
N LEU A 37 6.06 -23.95 5.20
CA LEU A 37 4.64 -24.03 5.50
C LEU A 37 3.77 -23.85 4.24
N ARG A 38 4.01 -24.69 3.21
CA ARG A 38 3.42 -24.53 1.87
C ARG A 38 1.90 -24.32 1.88
N SER A 39 1.14 -25.17 2.56
CA SER A 39 -0.32 -25.04 2.60
C SER A 39 -0.80 -23.74 3.28
N ALA A 40 -0.05 -23.22 4.24
CA ALA A 40 -0.36 -21.93 4.87
C ALA A 40 0.02 -20.77 3.96
N LEU A 41 1.15 -20.88 3.25
CA LEU A 41 1.57 -19.92 2.23
C LEU A 41 0.55 -19.81 1.10
N ASP A 42 0.11 -20.95 0.55
CA ASP A 42 -0.89 -20.98 -0.54
C ASP A 42 -2.17 -20.23 -0.10
N ARG A 43 -2.70 -20.55 1.09
CA ARG A 43 -3.86 -19.82 1.63
C ARG A 43 -3.58 -18.35 1.90
N ALA A 44 -2.38 -18.00 2.34
CA ALA A 44 -2.03 -16.60 2.56
C ALA A 44 -2.04 -15.83 1.24
N GLU A 45 -1.42 -16.39 0.19
CA GLU A 45 -1.34 -15.82 -1.15
C GLU A 45 -2.71 -15.67 -1.81
N ASP A 46 -3.61 -16.63 -1.63
CA ASP A 46 -4.96 -16.61 -2.19
C ASP A 46 -5.94 -15.69 -1.44
N TYR A 47 -5.67 -15.41 -0.17
CA TYR A 47 -6.58 -14.63 0.68
C TYR A 47 -5.92 -13.34 1.16
N TRP A 48 -5.37 -13.35 2.37
CA TRP A 48 -5.08 -12.10 3.07
C TRP A 48 -3.86 -11.35 2.52
N LEU A 49 -2.84 -12.02 1.96
CA LEU A 49 -1.72 -11.33 1.30
C LEU A 49 -2.22 -10.58 0.06
N ALA A 50 -3.08 -11.19 -0.73
CA ALA A 50 -3.69 -10.55 -1.89
C ALA A 50 -4.53 -9.33 -1.47
N GLN A 51 -5.42 -9.52 -0.50
CA GLN A 51 -6.30 -8.45 -0.01
C GLN A 51 -5.53 -7.24 0.53
N LEU A 52 -4.50 -7.48 1.34
CA LEU A 52 -3.66 -6.40 1.86
C LEU A 52 -2.91 -5.69 0.73
N THR A 53 -2.31 -6.43 -0.20
CA THR A 53 -1.57 -5.83 -1.31
C THR A 53 -2.50 -4.97 -2.18
N MET A 54 -3.68 -5.49 -2.55
CA MET A 54 -4.69 -4.76 -3.33
C MET A 54 -5.27 -3.55 -2.60
N ALA A 55 -5.27 -3.52 -1.28
CA ALA A 55 -5.74 -2.37 -0.50
C ALA A 55 -4.69 -1.24 -0.40
N ILE A 56 -3.41 -1.57 -0.60
CA ILE A 56 -2.29 -0.65 -0.39
C ILE A 56 -1.81 -0.03 -1.70
N SER A 57 -1.78 -0.83 -2.78
CA SER A 57 -1.18 -0.47 -4.06
C SER A 57 -1.99 -1.06 -5.21
N ASP A 58 -2.01 -0.38 -6.35
CA ASP A 58 -2.51 -0.93 -7.61
C ASP A 58 -1.42 -1.68 -8.41
N ASP A 59 -0.15 -1.55 -8.03
CA ASP A 59 0.95 -2.32 -8.60
C ASP A 59 1.09 -3.67 -7.89
N HIS A 60 0.35 -4.66 -8.39
CA HIS A 60 0.41 -6.04 -7.90
C HIS A 60 0.07 -7.08 -8.97
N GLY A 61 0.49 -8.32 -8.74
CA GLY A 61 0.21 -9.45 -9.64
C GLY A 61 -1.19 -10.05 -9.54
N TYR A 62 -2.10 -9.49 -8.74
CA TYR A 62 -3.45 -10.03 -8.51
C TYR A 62 -4.46 -9.48 -9.52
N LEU A 63 -5.48 -10.29 -9.83
CA LEU A 63 -6.61 -9.89 -10.67
C LEU A 63 -7.63 -9.10 -9.86
N GLY A 64 -8.01 -7.93 -10.37
CA GLY A 64 -8.92 -6.99 -9.71
C GLY A 64 -8.17 -5.83 -9.07
N ARG A 65 -8.89 -4.79 -8.65
CA ARG A 65 -8.37 -3.66 -7.88
C ARG A 65 -9.25 -3.44 -6.65
N SER A 66 -8.72 -2.81 -5.61
CA SER A 66 -9.58 -2.24 -4.57
C SER A 66 -10.43 -1.10 -5.15
N GLY A 67 -11.58 -0.84 -4.55
CA GLY A 67 -12.40 0.32 -4.87
C GLY A 67 -11.72 1.64 -4.50
N CYS A 68 -10.79 1.60 -3.54
CA CYS A 68 -9.92 2.70 -3.13
C CYS A 68 -8.70 2.10 -2.40
N THR A 69 -7.50 2.48 -2.81
CA THR A 69 -6.22 2.06 -2.24
C THR A 69 -5.59 3.17 -1.39
N LEU A 70 -4.59 2.82 -0.56
CA LEU A 70 -3.76 3.83 0.09
C LEU A 70 -3.03 4.71 -0.95
N GLN A 71 -2.59 4.12 -2.06
CA GLN A 71 -2.04 4.86 -3.21
C GLN A 71 -3.04 5.90 -3.74
N ASP A 72 -4.30 5.52 -3.97
CA ASP A 72 -5.34 6.46 -4.46
C ASP A 72 -5.52 7.64 -3.49
N THR A 73 -5.49 7.40 -2.17
CA THR A 73 -5.58 8.47 -1.16
C THR A 73 -4.39 9.41 -1.21
N ILE A 74 -3.17 8.90 -1.44
CA ILE A 74 -1.98 9.72 -1.58
C ILE A 74 -2.11 10.61 -2.83
N GLU A 75 -2.49 10.02 -3.96
CA GLU A 75 -2.66 10.72 -5.23
C GLU A 75 -3.77 11.79 -5.18
N GLU A 76 -4.85 11.54 -4.44
CA GLU A 76 -5.91 12.51 -4.18
C GLU A 76 -5.36 13.75 -3.45
N ILE A 77 -4.59 13.54 -2.39
CA ILE A 77 -3.99 14.64 -1.60
C ILE A 77 -2.99 15.45 -2.43
N GLU A 78 -2.19 14.79 -3.27
CA GLU A 78 -1.24 15.44 -4.19
C GLU A 78 -1.97 16.23 -5.29
N SER A 79 -3.08 15.70 -5.80
CA SER A 79 -3.87 16.36 -6.86
C SER A 79 -4.56 17.63 -6.37
N ASP A 80 -5.05 17.64 -5.12
CA ASP A 80 -5.62 18.81 -4.46
C ASP A 80 -4.61 19.99 -4.34
N GLU A 81 -3.31 19.75 -4.44
CA GLU A 81 -2.29 20.81 -4.46
C GLU A 81 -2.22 21.55 -5.81
N ASN A 82 -2.53 20.87 -6.91
CA ASN A 82 -2.49 21.45 -8.25
C ASN A 82 -3.70 22.37 -8.52
N GLU A 83 -4.87 22.06 -7.96
CA GLU A 83 -6.09 22.88 -8.15
C GLU A 83 -6.08 24.20 -7.36
N GLU A 84 -5.33 24.31 -6.27
CA GLU A 84 -5.23 25.56 -5.48
C GLU A 84 -4.27 26.61 -6.08
N ASN A 85 -3.51 26.26 -7.13
CA ASN A 85 -2.51 27.13 -7.77
C ASN A 85 -2.91 27.66 -9.18
N ASP A 86 -4.13 27.36 -9.66
CA ASP A 86 -4.75 27.91 -10.87
C ASP A 86 -5.87 28.94 -10.52
#